data_AF-A0A9E1SL64-F1
#
_entry.id   AF-A0A9E1SL64-F1
#
_cell.length_a   1.000
_cell.length_b   1.000
_cell.length_c   1.000
_cell.angle_alpha   90.00
_cell.angle_beta   90.00
_cell.angle_gamma   90.00
#
_symmetry.space_group_name_H-M   'P 1'
#
loop_
_entity.id
_entity.type
_entity.pdbx_description
1 polymer ?
#
loop_
_entity_poly.entity_id
_entity_poly.type
_entity_poly.pdbx_seq_one_letter_code
_entity_poly.pdbx_strand_id
1 'polypeptide(L)'
;WFQLSLKEGLTVFRDHEFSADMGSRAVTRISDVRTLRQHQFAEDSGPMAHSVRPESYIEINNFYTMTVYEKGSEVIRMMHTLLGPQKYRKAMDLYFERHDGQAVTCEDFVCAMEDGSGVDLSQFRLWYSQAGTPELTVLGNYDEQTQKYNLTITQVVPDTPGQTNKKPMHIPIEMGLLDSDGNEMLPGGTILLDLKEARQVFQFENISEKPVPSILRGFSAPVKIRNSFDRADQIFLIGHDSDSFNRWEAAQVISTDIILTLVEDLKTRKTFKLDDDYINAIGKVLNDKTLDKAFIGEMLALPSEGILGQEMSPIDVDAIHKARKMVVQGLATSLKSDLLRVYKECNTNEVYRFSPLAVGRRRLKNMVLGYLMEIADEEILNLCSQQYYFATNMTDEIAAFTFMVDSDAPGREVAIDNFYDKWQDDELVIDKWFSAQALSTRSEVIDRIEVLNKHADFDLKTPNRVRSLISVFCGLNQVSFHDKSGRGYEFLARNIKELDPINPQIAAGLAKQLTRWKAFDADRQKMMVSTLEDILKQDGLSKHVYEIVSKSLI
;
A
#
# COMPACT_ATOMS: atom_id res chain seq x y z
N TRP A 1 -13.16 -22.47 12.75
CA TRP A 1 -12.89 -21.28 11.93
C TRP A 1 -11.47 -21.14 11.40
N PHE A 2 -10.52 -22.03 11.76
CA PHE A 2 -9.14 -21.97 11.22
C PHE A 2 -9.06 -21.98 9.68
N GLN A 3 -10.06 -22.56 9.01
CA GLN A 3 -10.16 -22.61 7.55
C GLN A 3 -10.70 -21.31 6.92
N LEU A 4 -10.73 -20.18 7.64
CA LEU A 4 -11.38 -18.94 7.16
C LEU A 4 -10.82 -18.48 5.80
N SER A 5 -9.51 -18.62 5.58
CA SER A 5 -8.87 -18.22 4.32
C SER A 5 -9.29 -19.07 3.11
N LEU A 6 -9.85 -20.27 3.31
CA LEU A 6 -10.44 -21.07 2.23
C LEU A 6 -11.48 -20.24 1.46
N LYS A 7 -12.41 -19.61 2.19
CA LYS A 7 -13.44 -18.77 1.57
C LYS A 7 -12.96 -17.35 1.35
N GLU A 8 -12.27 -16.75 2.32
CA GLU A 8 -11.91 -15.33 2.24
C GLU A 8 -10.81 -15.08 1.22
N GLY A 9 -9.70 -15.82 1.27
CA GLY A 9 -8.61 -15.66 0.30
C GLY A 9 -9.08 -15.92 -1.13
N LEU A 10 -9.89 -16.96 -1.35
CA LEU A 10 -10.47 -17.27 -2.65
C LEU A 10 -11.46 -16.19 -3.12
N THR A 11 -12.30 -15.66 -2.23
CA THR A 11 -13.30 -14.65 -2.58
C THR A 11 -12.66 -13.29 -2.86
N VAL A 12 -11.66 -12.89 -2.06
CA VAL A 12 -10.86 -11.69 -2.32
C VAL A 12 -10.13 -11.81 -3.66
N PHE A 13 -9.51 -12.97 -3.95
CA PHE A 13 -8.89 -13.20 -5.27
C PHE A 13 -9.90 -13.03 -6.42
N ARG A 14 -11.11 -13.58 -6.27
CA ARG A 14 -12.19 -13.44 -7.27
C ARG A 14 -12.66 -11.98 -7.43
N ASP A 15 -12.74 -11.23 -6.34
CA ASP A 15 -13.09 -9.81 -6.36
C ASP A 15 -12.00 -8.96 -7.01
N HIS A 16 -10.73 -9.25 -6.74
CA HIS A 16 -9.59 -8.64 -7.43
C HIS A 16 -9.64 -8.90 -8.95
N GLU A 17 -9.87 -10.15 -9.36
CA GLU A 17 -9.99 -10.48 -10.79
C GLU A 17 -11.21 -9.81 -11.44
N PHE A 18 -12.36 -9.77 -10.75
CA PHE A 18 -13.54 -9.05 -11.23
C PHE A 18 -13.25 -7.56 -11.40
N SER A 19 -12.66 -6.91 -10.40
CA SER A 19 -12.32 -5.49 -10.44
C SER A 19 -11.29 -5.16 -11.52
N ALA A 20 -10.31 -6.06 -11.74
CA ALA A 20 -9.33 -5.93 -12.80
C ALA A 20 -9.96 -6.06 -14.20
N ASP A 21 -10.91 -6.97 -14.39
CA ASP A 21 -11.62 -7.18 -15.66
C ASP A 21 -12.61 -6.05 -15.97
N MET A 22 -13.27 -5.49 -14.95
CA MET A 22 -14.23 -4.39 -15.11
C MET A 22 -13.58 -3.01 -15.20
N GLY A 23 -12.33 -2.89 -14.73
CA GLY A 23 -11.62 -1.63 -14.55
C GLY A 23 -10.27 -1.60 -15.27
N SER A 24 -9.23 -1.26 -14.52
CA SER A 24 -7.85 -1.19 -15.00
C SER A 24 -7.02 -2.21 -14.24
N ARG A 25 -6.68 -3.33 -14.90
CA ARG A 25 -5.94 -4.45 -14.30
C ARG A 25 -4.63 -3.99 -13.63
N ALA A 26 -3.90 -3.08 -14.25
CA ALA A 26 -2.67 -2.52 -13.68
C ALA A 26 -2.94 -1.77 -12.36
N VAL A 27 -3.95 -0.89 -12.34
CA VAL A 27 -4.30 -0.08 -11.17
C VAL A 27 -4.86 -0.94 -10.04
N THR A 28 -5.72 -1.92 -10.35
CA THR A 28 -6.20 -2.90 -9.38
C THR A 28 -5.02 -3.63 -8.75
N ARG A 29 -4.11 -4.18 -9.57
CA ARG A 29 -2.96 -4.91 -9.04
C ARG A 29 -2.06 -4.05 -8.14
N ILE A 30 -1.79 -2.80 -8.54
CA ILE A 30 -1.04 -1.84 -7.74
C ILE A 30 -1.73 -1.59 -6.39
N SER A 31 -3.05 -1.40 -6.39
CA SER A 31 -3.84 -1.17 -5.18
C SER A 31 -3.79 -2.36 -4.22
N ASP A 32 -3.97 -3.58 -4.73
CA ASP A 32 -3.94 -4.82 -3.95
C ASP A 32 -2.56 -4.99 -3.28
N VAL A 33 -1.49 -4.83 -4.05
CA VAL A 33 -0.12 -5.00 -3.55
C VAL A 33 0.27 -3.90 -2.57
N ARG A 34 -0.12 -2.64 -2.82
CA ARG A 34 0.08 -1.53 -1.89
C ARG A 34 -0.58 -1.84 -0.54
N THR A 35 -1.81 -2.31 -0.57
CA THR A 35 -2.59 -2.69 0.62
C THR A 35 -1.91 -3.82 1.39
N LEU A 36 -1.49 -4.87 0.68
CA LEU A 36 -0.74 -5.99 1.25
C LEU A 36 0.56 -5.51 1.92
N ARG A 37 1.40 -4.75 1.24
CA ARG A 37 2.69 -4.30 1.78
C ARG A 37 2.53 -3.34 2.95
N GLN A 38 1.57 -2.41 2.86
CA GLN A 38 1.37 -1.41 3.91
C GLN A 38 0.86 -2.03 5.21
N HIS A 39 -0.04 -3.00 5.12
CA HIS A 39 -0.75 -3.53 6.29
C HIS A 39 -0.38 -4.99 6.61
N GLN A 40 -0.38 -5.86 5.61
CA GLN A 40 -0.13 -7.30 5.81
C GLN A 40 1.32 -7.58 6.19
N PHE A 41 2.32 -6.99 5.52
CA PHE A 41 3.73 -7.23 5.87
C PHE A 41 4.07 -6.74 7.29
N ALA A 42 3.46 -5.64 7.72
CA ALA A 42 3.58 -5.15 9.10
C ALA A 42 2.94 -6.12 10.11
N GLU A 43 1.80 -6.73 9.77
CA GLU A 43 1.15 -7.76 10.58
C GLU A 43 1.98 -9.05 10.68
N ASP A 44 2.55 -9.50 9.56
CA ASP A 44 3.34 -10.75 9.44
C ASP A 44 4.71 -10.68 10.12
N SER A 45 5.21 -9.47 10.38
CA SER A 45 6.45 -9.21 11.13
C SER A 45 6.20 -8.80 12.59
N GLY A 46 4.93 -8.61 12.97
CA GLY A 46 4.53 -8.15 14.28
C GLY A 46 4.23 -9.29 15.28
N PRO A 47 3.87 -8.93 16.53
CA PRO A 47 3.52 -9.89 17.58
C PRO A 47 2.25 -10.69 17.27
N MET A 48 1.46 -10.26 16.29
CA MET A 48 0.23 -10.91 15.84
C MET A 48 0.43 -11.78 14.59
N ALA A 49 1.67 -12.01 14.15
CA ALA A 49 1.97 -12.83 12.98
C ALA A 49 1.35 -14.24 13.10
N HIS A 50 0.69 -14.68 12.04
CA HIS A 50 0.09 -16.01 11.92
C HIS A 50 0.06 -16.45 10.45
N SER A 51 -0.02 -17.75 10.16
CA SER A 51 -0.20 -18.23 8.78
C SER A 51 -1.61 -17.90 8.28
N VAL A 52 -1.84 -17.99 6.96
CA VAL A 52 -3.17 -17.79 6.36
C VAL A 52 -4.21 -18.78 6.88
N ARG A 53 -3.76 -19.93 7.40
CA ARG A 53 -4.56 -20.86 8.21
C ARG A 53 -3.99 -20.88 9.64
N PRO A 54 -4.54 -20.07 10.57
CA PRO A 54 -4.01 -19.96 11.93
C PRO A 54 -4.01 -21.27 12.70
N GLU A 55 -3.11 -21.41 13.67
CA GLU A 55 -3.02 -22.60 14.55
C GLU A 55 -3.75 -22.40 15.90
N SER A 56 -3.90 -21.15 16.36
CA SER A 56 -4.61 -20.81 17.60
C SER A 56 -5.17 -19.38 17.56
N TYR A 57 -6.23 -19.12 18.35
CA TYR A 57 -6.78 -17.79 18.58
C TYR A 57 -7.46 -17.72 19.96
N ILE A 58 -7.54 -16.52 20.55
CA ILE A 58 -8.38 -16.25 21.74
C ILE A 58 -9.79 -15.83 21.29
N GLU A 59 -9.86 -14.82 20.43
CA GLU A 59 -11.11 -14.31 19.86
C GLU A 59 -11.08 -14.41 18.34
N ILE A 60 -12.05 -15.11 17.74
CA ILE A 60 -12.05 -15.37 16.29
C ILE A 60 -12.24 -14.08 15.48
N ASN A 61 -12.97 -13.10 16.02
CA ASN A 61 -13.17 -11.82 15.35
C ASN A 61 -11.87 -11.02 15.18
N ASN A 62 -10.81 -11.34 15.93
CA ASN A 62 -9.50 -10.74 15.75
C ASN A 62 -8.70 -11.35 14.57
N PHE A 63 -9.19 -12.44 13.95
CA PHE A 63 -8.57 -13.12 12.81
C PHE A 63 -9.23 -12.81 11.47
N TYR A 64 -10.10 -11.79 11.44
CA TYR A 64 -10.48 -11.09 10.21
C TYR A 64 -9.37 -10.12 9.84
N THR A 65 -8.25 -10.66 9.38
CA THR A 65 -6.97 -9.96 9.23
C THR A 65 -6.52 -9.85 7.78
N MET A 66 -5.59 -8.95 7.53
CA MET A 66 -4.95 -8.79 6.22
C MET A 66 -4.25 -10.08 5.79
N THR A 67 -3.75 -10.87 6.75
CA THR A 67 -3.12 -12.15 6.45
C THR A 67 -4.12 -13.21 5.97
N VAL A 68 -5.31 -13.31 6.58
CA VAL A 68 -6.33 -14.27 6.12
C VAL A 68 -6.93 -13.89 4.76
N TYR A 69 -7.14 -12.59 4.55
CA TYR A 69 -7.78 -12.03 3.36
C TYR A 69 -6.78 -11.77 2.23
N GLU A 70 -5.93 -10.76 2.38
CA GLU A 70 -5.02 -10.30 1.31
C GLU A 70 -3.93 -11.32 1.02
N LYS A 71 -3.14 -11.76 2.02
CA LYS A 71 -2.11 -12.80 1.78
C LYS A 71 -2.75 -14.12 1.35
N GLY A 72 -3.93 -14.45 1.90
CA GLY A 72 -4.74 -15.56 1.44
C GLY A 72 -5.03 -15.49 -0.06
N SER A 73 -5.44 -14.32 -0.56
CA SER A 73 -5.69 -14.10 -1.99
C SER A 73 -4.43 -14.23 -2.84
N GLU A 74 -3.28 -13.80 -2.34
CA GLU A 74 -2.00 -13.95 -3.02
C GLU A 74 -1.54 -15.42 -3.09
N VAL A 75 -1.88 -16.24 -2.09
CA VAL A 75 -1.68 -17.70 -2.14
C VAL A 75 -2.55 -18.34 -3.23
N ILE A 76 -3.80 -17.89 -3.38
CA ILE A 76 -4.66 -18.33 -4.48
C ILE A 76 -4.10 -17.87 -5.85
N ARG A 77 -3.65 -16.61 -5.94
CA ARG A 77 -3.03 -16.05 -7.14
C ARG A 77 -1.78 -16.81 -7.56
N MET A 78 -0.92 -17.19 -6.62
CA MET A 78 0.26 -18.02 -6.91
C MET A 78 -0.13 -19.39 -7.49
N MET A 79 -1.18 -20.04 -6.98
CA MET A 79 -1.69 -21.28 -7.60
C MET A 79 -2.21 -21.02 -9.01
N HIS A 80 -2.95 -19.92 -9.23
CA HIS A 80 -3.37 -19.52 -10.57
C HIS A 80 -2.17 -19.31 -11.52
N THR A 81 -1.11 -18.65 -11.07
CA THR A 81 0.13 -18.43 -11.82
C THR A 81 0.82 -19.75 -12.17
N LEU A 82 1.00 -20.65 -11.19
CA LEU A 82 1.66 -21.96 -11.40
C LEU A 82 0.88 -22.86 -12.35
N LEU A 83 -0.45 -22.85 -12.28
CA LEU A 83 -1.31 -23.72 -13.07
C LEU A 83 -1.59 -23.14 -14.46
N GLY A 84 -1.62 -21.81 -14.59
CA GLY A 84 -2.19 -21.11 -15.72
C GLY A 84 -3.73 -21.19 -15.75
N PRO A 85 -4.39 -20.30 -16.51
CA PRO A 85 -5.84 -20.07 -16.40
C PRO A 85 -6.68 -21.30 -16.73
N GLN A 86 -6.27 -22.09 -17.73
CA GLN A 86 -7.03 -23.26 -18.18
C GLN A 86 -7.03 -24.38 -17.14
N LYS A 87 -5.85 -24.70 -16.58
CA LYS A 87 -5.74 -25.75 -15.56
C LYS A 87 -6.35 -25.30 -14.23
N TYR A 88 -6.19 -24.02 -13.88
CA TYR A 88 -6.83 -23.45 -12.70
C TYR A 88 -8.36 -23.56 -12.78
N ARG A 89 -8.96 -23.23 -13.93
CA ARG A 89 -10.42 -23.40 -14.14
C ARG A 89 -10.85 -24.85 -13.98
N LYS A 90 -10.15 -25.79 -14.63
CA LYS A 90 -10.45 -27.23 -14.51
C LYS A 90 -10.35 -27.72 -13.07
N ALA A 91 -9.35 -27.26 -12.33
CA ALA A 91 -9.20 -27.56 -10.91
C ALA A 91 -10.33 -26.96 -10.06
N MET A 92 -10.77 -25.74 -10.34
CA MET A 92 -11.94 -25.14 -9.69
C MET A 92 -13.22 -25.95 -9.96
N ASP A 93 -13.41 -26.46 -11.18
CA ASP A 93 -14.55 -27.34 -11.52
C ASP A 93 -14.52 -28.62 -10.67
N LEU A 94 -13.34 -29.25 -10.55
CA LEU A 94 -13.16 -30.44 -9.73
C LEU A 94 -13.39 -30.16 -8.24
N TYR A 95 -12.95 -29.01 -7.73
CA TYR A 95 -13.22 -28.60 -6.36
C TYR A 95 -14.73 -28.55 -6.06
N PHE A 96 -15.51 -27.92 -6.94
CA PHE A 96 -16.96 -27.86 -6.76
C PHE A 96 -17.62 -29.23 -6.96
N GLU A 97 -17.20 -30.02 -7.95
CA GLU A 97 -17.71 -31.38 -8.18
C GLU A 97 -17.56 -32.27 -6.94
N ARG A 98 -16.43 -32.18 -6.25
CA ARG A 98 -16.13 -33.01 -5.07
C ARG A 98 -16.83 -32.53 -3.79
N HIS A 99 -17.01 -31.22 -3.64
CA HIS A 99 -17.24 -30.60 -2.34
C HIS A 99 -18.50 -29.73 -2.26
N ASP A 100 -19.31 -29.66 -3.32
CA ASP A 100 -20.60 -28.96 -3.24
C ASP A 100 -21.50 -29.55 -2.13
N GLY A 101 -22.16 -28.67 -1.38
CA GLY A 101 -22.97 -29.02 -0.21
C GLY A 101 -22.20 -29.44 1.05
N GLN A 102 -20.88 -29.29 1.10
CA GLN A 102 -20.04 -29.72 2.23
C GLN A 102 -19.32 -28.56 2.93
N ALA A 103 -18.92 -28.79 4.19
CA ALA A 103 -17.96 -27.94 4.89
C ALA A 103 -16.57 -28.59 4.79
N VAL A 104 -15.64 -27.93 4.10
CA VAL A 104 -14.32 -28.48 3.73
C VAL A 104 -13.15 -27.64 4.24
N THR A 105 -11.93 -28.09 3.98
CA THR A 105 -10.69 -27.52 4.49
C THR A 105 -9.85 -26.83 3.40
N CYS A 106 -8.83 -26.06 3.80
CA CYS A 106 -7.83 -25.55 2.85
C CYS A 106 -7.11 -26.69 2.11
N GLU A 107 -6.85 -27.81 2.80
CA GLU A 107 -6.25 -29.01 2.20
C GLU A 107 -7.10 -29.57 1.06
N ASP A 108 -8.41 -29.69 1.25
CA ASP A 108 -9.32 -30.20 0.22
C ASP A 108 -9.24 -29.35 -1.06
N PHE A 109 -9.17 -28.02 -0.90
CA PHE A 109 -9.00 -27.10 -2.03
C PHE A 109 -7.67 -27.29 -2.75
N VAL A 110 -6.55 -27.35 -2.02
CA VAL A 110 -5.22 -27.55 -2.64
C VAL A 110 -5.12 -28.92 -3.31
N CYS A 111 -5.72 -29.97 -2.74
CA CYS A 111 -5.77 -31.30 -3.37
C CYS A 111 -6.61 -31.28 -4.66
N ALA A 112 -7.74 -30.56 -4.69
CA ALA A 112 -8.49 -30.37 -5.93
C ALA A 112 -7.70 -29.57 -6.99
N MET A 113 -6.90 -28.58 -6.56
CA MET A 113 -5.97 -27.84 -7.42
C MET A 113 -4.90 -28.75 -8.04
N GLU A 114 -4.25 -29.56 -7.23
CA GLU A 114 -3.23 -30.52 -7.64
C GLU A 114 -3.81 -31.58 -8.59
N ASP A 115 -4.91 -32.25 -8.21
CA ASP A 115 -5.53 -33.30 -9.01
C ASP A 115 -6.11 -32.79 -10.33
N GLY A 116 -6.78 -31.64 -10.31
CA GLY A 116 -7.45 -31.07 -11.48
C GLY A 116 -6.46 -30.55 -12.52
N SER A 117 -5.32 -30.04 -12.06
CA SER A 117 -4.27 -29.47 -12.92
C SER A 117 -3.16 -30.44 -13.31
N GLY A 118 -2.91 -31.47 -12.49
CA GLY A 118 -1.74 -32.35 -12.60
C GLY A 118 -0.41 -31.70 -12.22
N VAL A 119 -0.43 -30.54 -11.55
CA VAL A 119 0.77 -29.84 -11.06
C VAL A 119 0.99 -30.21 -9.59
N ASP A 120 2.20 -30.65 -9.24
CA ASP A 120 2.58 -30.95 -7.86
C ASP A 120 2.63 -29.68 -6.99
N LEU A 121 1.77 -29.63 -5.97
CA LEU A 121 1.65 -28.55 -5.00
C LEU A 121 2.08 -29.01 -3.59
N SER A 122 2.81 -30.13 -3.47
CA SER A 122 3.25 -30.69 -2.19
C SER A 122 4.06 -29.69 -1.36
N GLN A 123 5.08 -29.07 -1.95
CA GLN A 123 5.86 -28.03 -1.27
C GLN A 123 5.06 -26.73 -1.11
N PHE A 124 4.15 -26.43 -2.04
CA PHE A 124 3.33 -25.22 -2.00
C PHE A 124 2.43 -25.14 -0.75
N ARG A 125 2.02 -26.29 -0.19
CA ARG A 125 1.24 -26.36 1.06
C ARG A 125 1.90 -25.63 2.25
N LEU A 126 3.21 -25.40 2.22
CA LEU A 126 3.91 -24.60 3.24
C LEU A 126 3.35 -23.17 3.39
N TRP A 127 2.75 -22.60 2.34
CA TRP A 127 2.09 -21.28 2.40
C TRP A 127 0.92 -21.23 3.38
N TYR A 128 0.29 -22.37 3.68
CA TYR A 128 -0.80 -22.46 4.64
C TYR A 128 -0.34 -22.64 6.08
N SER A 129 0.92 -23.03 6.31
CA SER A 129 1.44 -23.37 7.64
C SER A 129 2.57 -22.46 8.15
N GLN A 130 3.30 -21.77 7.27
CA GLN A 130 4.38 -20.85 7.69
C GLN A 130 3.89 -19.40 7.70
N ALA A 131 3.90 -18.78 8.88
CA ALA A 131 3.77 -17.33 9.02
C ALA A 131 5.05 -16.61 8.58
N GLY A 132 4.97 -15.30 8.37
CA GLY A 132 6.10 -14.45 7.97
C GLY A 132 6.15 -14.21 6.46
N THR A 133 6.81 -13.11 6.10
CA THR A 133 7.03 -12.70 4.71
C THR A 133 8.38 -13.22 4.23
N PRO A 134 8.45 -14.06 3.17
CA PRO A 134 9.74 -14.49 2.62
C PRO A 134 10.55 -13.30 2.08
N GLU A 135 11.85 -13.37 2.26
CA GLU A 135 12.83 -12.41 1.74
C GLU A 135 13.68 -13.08 0.66
N LEU A 136 13.78 -12.42 -0.49
CA LEU A 136 14.60 -12.85 -1.62
C LEU A 136 15.82 -11.93 -1.77
N THR A 137 17.00 -12.53 -1.92
CA THR A 137 18.19 -11.84 -2.43
C THR A 137 18.42 -12.27 -3.86
N VAL A 138 18.46 -11.31 -4.78
CA VAL A 138 18.57 -11.55 -6.22
C VAL A 138 19.87 -10.94 -6.73
N LEU A 139 20.70 -11.76 -7.39
CA LEU A 139 21.99 -11.36 -7.95
C LEU A 139 22.07 -11.76 -9.42
N GLY A 140 22.28 -10.78 -10.30
CA GLY A 140 22.47 -10.99 -11.74
C GLY A 140 23.95 -10.90 -12.13
N ASN A 141 24.42 -11.84 -12.95
CA ASN A 141 25.76 -11.79 -13.55
C ASN A 141 25.69 -12.08 -15.05
N TYR A 142 26.06 -11.09 -15.86
CA TYR A 142 26.15 -11.22 -17.32
C TYR A 142 27.60 -11.51 -17.73
N ASP A 143 27.78 -12.53 -18.56
CA ASP A 143 29.03 -12.85 -19.23
C ASP A 143 28.91 -12.54 -20.73
N GLU A 144 29.58 -11.47 -21.15
CA GLU A 144 29.58 -11.00 -22.54
C GLU A 144 30.24 -11.99 -23.50
N GLN A 145 31.26 -12.73 -23.05
CA GLN A 145 31.98 -13.68 -23.92
C GLN A 145 31.13 -14.89 -24.26
N THR A 146 30.30 -15.33 -23.31
CA THR A 146 29.42 -16.49 -23.50
C THR A 146 27.98 -16.12 -23.82
N GLN A 147 27.63 -14.82 -23.78
CA GLN A 147 26.27 -14.31 -23.94
C GLN A 147 25.27 -14.99 -22.99
N LYS A 148 25.71 -15.16 -21.73
CA LYS A 148 24.94 -15.83 -20.68
C LYS A 148 24.64 -14.87 -19.54
N TYR A 149 23.37 -14.84 -19.14
CA TYR A 149 22.94 -14.15 -17.93
C TYR A 149 22.56 -15.18 -16.87
N ASN A 150 23.22 -15.10 -15.71
CA ASN A 150 22.95 -15.97 -14.58
C ASN A 150 22.23 -15.18 -13.48
N LEU A 151 21.04 -15.63 -13.09
CA LEU A 151 20.27 -15.07 -12.00
C LEU A 151 20.34 -16.02 -10.80
N THR A 152 21.06 -15.63 -9.76
CA THR A 152 21.09 -16.36 -8.49
C THR A 152 20.04 -15.77 -7.56
N ILE A 153 19.09 -16.60 -7.12
CA ILE A 153 18.06 -16.20 -6.16
C ILE A 153 18.21 -17.02 -4.89
N THR A 154 18.26 -16.34 -3.74
CA THR A 154 18.27 -16.96 -2.41
C THR A 154 17.00 -16.56 -1.66
N GLN A 155 16.31 -17.52 -1.05
CA GLN A 155 15.13 -17.28 -0.22
C GLN A 155 15.38 -17.61 1.25
N VAL A 156 14.84 -16.79 2.13
CA VAL A 156 14.77 -17.02 3.58
C VAL A 156 13.40 -16.58 4.07
N VAL A 157 12.81 -17.33 5.01
CA VAL A 157 11.62 -16.89 5.75
C VAL A 157 12.07 -16.60 7.18
N PRO A 158 12.00 -15.34 7.66
CA PRO A 158 12.35 -15.01 9.03
C PRO A 158 11.51 -15.76 10.06
N ASP A 159 12.07 -15.98 11.24
CA ASP A 159 11.35 -16.53 12.38
C ASP A 159 10.23 -15.56 12.82
N THR A 160 9.11 -16.12 13.28
CA THR A 160 7.97 -15.37 13.81
C THR A 160 7.63 -15.88 15.22
N PRO A 161 6.88 -15.13 16.05
CA PRO A 161 6.45 -15.62 17.36
C PRO A 161 5.83 -17.02 17.27
N GLY A 162 6.38 -17.97 18.04
CA GLY A 162 5.91 -19.36 18.07
C GLY A 162 6.31 -20.25 16.88
N GLN A 163 6.97 -19.72 15.84
CA GLN A 163 7.44 -20.52 14.71
C GLN A 163 8.89 -20.16 14.33
N THR A 164 9.80 -21.10 14.55
CA THR A 164 11.22 -21.01 14.17
C THR A 164 11.58 -22.08 13.14
N ASN A 165 12.79 -22.01 12.57
CA ASN A 165 13.32 -23.01 11.62
C ASN A 165 12.45 -23.16 10.35
N LYS A 166 12.08 -22.04 9.75
CA LYS A 166 11.24 -22.01 8.54
C LYS A 166 11.92 -22.72 7.37
N LYS A 167 11.12 -23.39 6.54
CA LYS A 167 11.57 -24.14 5.36
C LYS A 167 11.47 -23.28 4.09
N PRO A 168 12.32 -23.53 3.07
CA PRO A 168 12.17 -22.96 1.74
C PRO A 168 10.79 -23.28 1.15
N MET A 169 10.15 -22.25 0.58
CA MET A 169 8.82 -22.31 0.00
C MET A 169 8.92 -22.51 -1.51
N HIS A 170 7.82 -22.94 -2.12
CA HIS A 170 7.68 -22.91 -3.58
C HIS A 170 7.15 -21.53 -3.99
N ILE A 171 8.03 -20.70 -4.55
CA ILE A 171 7.78 -19.30 -4.88
C ILE A 171 7.80 -19.13 -6.40
N PRO A 172 6.65 -18.86 -7.05
CA PRO A 172 6.61 -18.54 -8.48
C PRO A 172 7.17 -17.13 -8.74
N ILE A 173 8.19 -17.02 -9.59
CA ILE A 173 8.79 -15.75 -9.99
C ILE A 173 8.56 -15.51 -11.48
N GLU A 174 7.64 -14.60 -11.83
CA GLU A 174 7.52 -14.11 -13.20
C GLU A 174 8.58 -13.04 -13.46
N MET A 175 9.28 -13.12 -14.60
CA MET A 175 10.30 -12.13 -14.94
C MET A 175 10.51 -11.92 -16.45
N GLY A 176 11.05 -10.76 -16.80
CA GLY A 176 11.56 -10.42 -18.13
C GLY A 176 13.01 -9.93 -18.08
N LEU A 177 13.64 -9.85 -19.25
CA LEU A 177 14.96 -9.24 -19.44
C LEU A 177 14.83 -8.21 -20.56
N LEU A 178 15.18 -6.96 -20.28
CA LEU A 178 15.07 -5.85 -21.22
C LEU A 178 16.46 -5.50 -21.75
N ASP A 179 16.55 -5.20 -23.04
CA ASP A 179 17.74 -4.58 -23.64
C ASP A 179 17.82 -3.08 -23.30
N SER A 180 18.88 -2.41 -23.75
CA SER A 180 19.13 -0.99 -23.50
C SER A 180 18.12 -0.03 -24.12
N ASP A 181 17.31 -0.48 -25.08
CA ASP A 181 16.21 0.28 -25.69
C ASP A 181 14.87 0.01 -24.99
N GLY A 182 14.79 -1.06 -24.19
CA GLY A 182 13.60 -1.51 -23.49
C GLY A 182 12.82 -2.60 -24.21
N ASN A 183 13.42 -3.27 -25.20
CA ASN A 183 12.79 -4.42 -25.85
C ASN A 183 13.03 -5.70 -25.05
N GLU A 184 12.06 -6.61 -25.13
CA GLU A 184 12.13 -7.91 -24.48
C GLU A 184 13.16 -8.84 -25.15
N MET A 185 14.05 -9.41 -24.33
CA MET A 185 15.07 -10.35 -24.77
C MET A 185 14.64 -11.82 -24.62
N LEU A 186 13.62 -12.10 -23.80
CA LEU A 186 13.12 -13.45 -23.57
C LEU A 186 11.98 -13.81 -24.54
N PRO A 187 11.87 -15.10 -24.97
CA PRO A 187 10.74 -15.55 -25.78
C PRO A 187 9.40 -15.31 -25.06
N GLY A 188 8.48 -14.60 -25.72
CA GLY A 188 7.19 -14.23 -25.11
C GLY A 188 7.28 -13.09 -24.09
N GLY A 189 8.46 -12.51 -23.87
CA GLY A 189 8.73 -11.39 -22.97
C GLY A 189 8.74 -11.73 -21.48
N THR A 190 7.98 -12.73 -21.04
CA THR A 190 7.92 -13.13 -19.63
C THR A 190 8.09 -14.63 -19.49
N ILE A 191 8.88 -15.05 -18.50
CA ILE A 191 9.07 -16.44 -18.10
C ILE A 191 8.71 -16.63 -16.62
N LEU A 192 8.20 -17.81 -16.28
CA LEU A 192 7.94 -18.23 -14.90
C LEU A 192 9.09 -19.12 -14.40
N LEU A 193 9.67 -18.75 -13.27
CA LEU A 193 10.70 -19.53 -12.56
C LEU A 193 10.12 -20.18 -11.30
N ASP A 194 10.43 -21.46 -11.12
CA ASP A 194 10.09 -22.23 -9.91
C ASP A 194 11.23 -22.16 -8.88
N LEU A 195 11.17 -21.16 -7.98
CA LEU A 195 12.09 -21.09 -6.85
C LEU A 195 11.60 -22.02 -5.72
N LYS A 196 12.30 -23.14 -5.52
CA LYS A 196 11.95 -24.20 -4.57
C LYS A 196 13.04 -24.46 -3.52
N GLU A 197 14.30 -24.16 -3.84
CA GLU A 197 15.41 -24.37 -2.93
C GLU A 197 15.75 -23.07 -2.19
N ALA A 198 16.55 -23.19 -1.12
CA ALA A 198 17.05 -22.02 -0.39
C ALA A 198 17.89 -21.09 -1.29
N ARG A 199 18.61 -21.66 -2.27
CA ARG A 199 19.40 -20.93 -3.25
C ARG A 199 19.38 -21.67 -4.59
N GLN A 200 18.95 -21.00 -5.66
CA GLN A 200 18.93 -21.54 -7.02
C GLN A 200 19.58 -20.56 -8.00
N VAL A 201 20.12 -21.11 -9.10
CA VAL A 201 20.68 -20.35 -10.22
C VAL A 201 19.88 -20.66 -11.47
N PHE A 202 19.35 -19.62 -12.11
CA PHE A 202 18.66 -19.69 -13.38
C PHE A 202 19.57 -19.09 -14.47
N GLN A 203 19.87 -19.87 -15.50
CA GLN A 203 20.76 -19.45 -16.59
C GLN A 203 19.95 -19.17 -17.85
N PHE A 204 20.19 -18.00 -18.43
CA PHE A 204 19.62 -17.56 -19.70
C PHE A 204 20.74 -17.46 -20.73
N GLU A 205 20.51 -18.02 -21.91
CA GLU A 205 21.48 -18.07 -23.01
C GLU A 205 21.04 -17.17 -24.17
N ASN A 206 21.98 -16.81 -25.04
CA ASN A 206 21.76 -15.94 -26.21
C ASN A 206 21.29 -14.53 -25.82
N ILE A 207 21.83 -14.02 -24.70
CA ILE A 207 21.59 -12.66 -24.24
C ILE A 207 22.67 -11.77 -24.88
N SER A 208 22.30 -10.96 -25.87
CA SER A 208 23.26 -10.26 -26.75
C SER A 208 24.02 -9.11 -26.09
N GLU A 209 23.46 -8.53 -25.04
CA GLU A 209 24.03 -7.43 -24.25
C GLU A 209 23.60 -7.53 -22.79
N LYS A 210 24.20 -6.74 -21.89
CA LYS A 210 23.84 -6.78 -20.46
C LYS A 210 22.36 -6.40 -20.29
N PRO A 211 21.49 -7.31 -19.81
CA PRO A 211 20.07 -7.01 -19.69
C PRO A 211 19.77 -6.21 -18.43
N VAL A 212 18.67 -5.46 -18.45
CA VAL A 212 17.99 -4.94 -17.26
C VAL A 212 16.89 -5.93 -16.86
N PRO A 213 16.99 -6.59 -15.69
CA PRO A 213 16.03 -7.60 -15.27
C PRO A 213 14.77 -6.98 -14.63
N SER A 214 13.61 -7.38 -15.14
CA SER A 214 12.30 -7.08 -14.57
C SER A 214 11.82 -8.30 -13.78
N ILE A 215 12.12 -8.34 -12.47
CA ILE A 215 11.89 -9.50 -11.59
C ILE A 215 10.57 -9.34 -10.83
N LEU A 216 9.87 -10.45 -10.56
CA LEU A 216 8.62 -10.49 -9.81
C LEU A 216 7.50 -9.68 -10.48
N ARG A 217 7.44 -9.78 -11.82
CA ARG A 217 6.39 -9.14 -12.65
C ARG A 217 5.01 -9.45 -12.11
N GLY A 218 4.13 -8.45 -12.16
CA GLY A 218 2.78 -8.56 -11.59
C GLY A 218 2.76 -8.91 -10.10
N PHE A 219 3.86 -8.74 -9.37
CA PHE A 219 4.05 -9.22 -7.99
C PHE A 219 3.69 -10.71 -7.86
N SER A 220 4.33 -11.57 -8.65
CA SER A 220 3.95 -12.99 -8.78
C SER A 220 3.96 -13.80 -7.47
N ALA A 221 4.58 -13.29 -6.40
CA ALA A 221 4.52 -13.87 -5.06
C ALA A 221 4.61 -12.79 -3.95
N PRO A 222 3.99 -12.99 -2.77
CA PRO A 222 3.98 -12.04 -1.66
C PRO A 222 5.29 -12.09 -0.86
N VAL A 223 6.36 -11.56 -1.46
CA VAL A 223 7.73 -11.59 -0.92
C VAL A 223 8.35 -10.20 -0.86
N LYS A 224 9.38 -10.03 -0.03
CA LYS A 224 10.28 -8.88 -0.07
C LYS A 224 11.47 -9.21 -0.96
N ILE A 225 11.90 -8.25 -1.77
CA ILE A 225 13.10 -8.40 -2.59
C ILE A 225 14.16 -7.42 -2.11
N ARG A 226 15.34 -7.95 -1.77
CA ARG A 226 16.57 -7.19 -1.60
C ARG A 226 17.35 -7.30 -2.90
N ASN A 227 17.14 -6.31 -3.77
CA ASN A 227 17.80 -6.26 -5.07
C ASN A 227 19.23 -5.75 -4.94
N SER A 228 20.10 -6.24 -5.82
CA SER A 228 21.41 -5.65 -6.10
C SER A 228 21.45 -4.82 -7.38
N PHE A 229 20.29 -4.54 -7.99
CA PHE A 229 20.24 -3.75 -9.22
C PHE A 229 20.58 -2.30 -8.91
N ASP A 230 21.33 -1.69 -9.82
CA ASP A 230 21.76 -0.32 -9.62
C ASP A 230 20.58 0.65 -9.79
N ARG A 231 20.76 1.87 -9.29
CA ARG A 231 19.75 2.92 -9.36
C ARG A 231 19.40 3.30 -10.79
N ALA A 232 20.33 3.18 -11.73
CA ALA A 232 20.12 3.51 -13.13
C ALA A 232 19.17 2.50 -13.80
N ASP A 233 19.37 1.20 -13.54
CA ASP A 233 18.48 0.11 -13.97
C ASP A 233 17.04 0.35 -13.47
N GLN A 234 16.88 0.72 -12.19
CA GLN A 234 15.55 1.02 -11.64
C GLN A 234 14.91 2.26 -12.28
N ILE A 235 15.67 3.34 -12.49
CA ILE A 235 15.15 4.53 -13.20
C ILE A 235 14.77 4.18 -14.65
N PHE A 236 15.55 3.32 -15.32
CA PHE A 236 15.27 2.84 -16.66
C PHE A 236 13.93 2.10 -16.72
N LEU A 237 13.66 1.18 -15.77
CA LEU A 237 12.41 0.42 -15.73
C LEU A 237 11.15 1.31 -15.66
N ILE A 238 11.18 2.45 -14.96
CA ILE A 238 10.05 3.40 -14.86
C ILE A 238 9.54 3.81 -16.26
N GLY A 239 10.48 4.06 -17.18
CA GLY A 239 10.20 4.57 -18.52
C GLY A 239 10.12 3.51 -19.61
N HIS A 240 10.55 2.27 -19.35
CA HIS A 240 10.81 1.27 -20.40
C HIS A 240 10.24 -0.13 -20.15
N ASP A 241 9.98 -0.53 -18.89
CA ASP A 241 9.50 -1.90 -18.64
C ASP A 241 8.14 -2.14 -19.29
N SER A 242 7.94 -3.34 -19.84
CA SER A 242 6.66 -3.73 -20.45
C SER A 242 5.62 -4.12 -19.39
N ASP A 243 6.06 -4.58 -18.21
CA ASP A 243 5.17 -4.91 -17.10
C ASP A 243 4.76 -3.65 -16.33
N SER A 244 3.47 -3.31 -16.40
CA SER A 244 2.94 -2.10 -15.77
C SER A 244 3.15 -2.10 -14.25
N PHE A 245 3.08 -3.28 -13.61
CA PHE A 245 3.34 -3.38 -12.18
C PHE A 245 4.80 -3.07 -11.85
N ASN A 246 5.76 -3.66 -12.57
CA ASN A 246 7.19 -3.41 -12.32
C ASN A 246 7.65 -2.00 -12.71
N ARG A 247 7.02 -1.35 -13.70
CA ARG A 247 7.19 0.11 -13.90
C ARG A 247 6.85 0.89 -12.64
N TRP A 248 5.67 0.60 -12.06
CA TRP A 248 5.22 1.25 -10.83
C TRP A 248 6.12 0.91 -9.65
N GLU A 249 6.51 -0.36 -9.53
CA GLU A 249 7.43 -0.83 -8.49
C GLU A 249 8.75 -0.07 -8.52
N ALA A 250 9.36 0.05 -9.70
CA ALA A 250 10.59 0.79 -9.89
C ALA A 250 10.43 2.27 -9.46
N ALA A 251 9.29 2.88 -9.77
CA ALA A 251 8.98 4.23 -9.31
C ALA A 251 8.87 4.31 -7.78
N GLN A 252 8.28 3.31 -7.12
CA GLN A 252 8.22 3.25 -5.65
C GLN A 252 9.59 3.03 -5.01
N VAL A 253 10.41 2.14 -5.58
CA VAL A 253 11.78 1.86 -5.10
C VAL A 253 12.64 3.12 -5.20
N ILE A 254 12.67 3.76 -6.38
CA ILE A 254 13.47 4.97 -6.59
C ILE A 254 12.99 6.14 -5.72
N SER A 255 11.68 6.36 -5.64
CA SER A 255 11.16 7.44 -4.79
C SER A 255 11.44 7.18 -3.30
N THR A 256 11.37 5.94 -2.84
CA THR A 256 11.77 5.56 -1.47
C THR A 256 13.24 5.85 -1.22
N ASP A 257 14.13 5.39 -2.12
CA ASP A 257 15.58 5.63 -2.02
C ASP A 257 15.91 7.14 -1.98
N ILE A 258 15.30 7.93 -2.85
CA ILE A 258 15.48 9.39 -2.89
C ILE A 258 15.01 10.03 -1.59
N ILE A 259 13.82 9.68 -1.10
CA ILE A 259 13.25 10.28 0.12
C ILE A 259 14.10 9.92 1.34
N LEU A 260 14.50 8.66 1.50
CA LEU A 260 15.31 8.22 2.65
C LEU A 260 16.74 8.76 2.58
N THR A 261 17.33 8.87 1.39
CA THR A 261 18.62 9.57 1.22
C THR A 261 18.50 11.03 1.65
N LEU A 262 17.40 11.70 1.29
CA LEU A 262 17.15 13.08 1.72
C LEU A 262 16.94 13.21 3.24
N VAL A 263 16.33 12.22 3.90
CA VAL A 263 16.25 12.17 5.37
C VAL A 263 17.65 12.25 5.99
N GLU A 264 18.61 11.49 5.47
CA GLU A 264 20.00 11.52 5.95
C GLU A 264 20.74 12.83 5.57
N ASP A 265 20.50 13.36 4.38
CA ASP A 265 21.10 14.62 3.94
C ASP A 265 20.58 15.83 4.75
N LEU A 266 19.31 15.81 5.19
CA LEU A 266 18.72 16.82 6.08
C LEU A 266 19.45 16.88 7.43
N LYS A 267 19.94 15.75 7.94
CA LYS A 267 20.75 15.69 9.18
C LYS A 267 22.12 16.33 8.98
N THR A 268 22.70 16.21 7.78
CA THR A 268 24.03 16.73 7.44
C THR A 268 24.02 18.12 6.78
N ARG A 269 22.84 18.74 6.62
CA ARG A 269 22.63 20.07 6.00
C ARG A 269 23.19 20.18 4.58
N LYS A 270 23.21 19.08 3.81
CA LYS A 270 23.56 19.15 2.38
C LYS A 270 22.42 19.80 1.59
N THR A 271 22.78 20.49 0.50
CA THR A 271 21.80 21.03 -0.44
C THR A 271 21.18 19.88 -1.23
N PHE A 272 19.87 19.74 -1.15
CA PHE A 272 19.14 18.76 -1.94
C PHE A 272 18.93 19.25 -3.37
N LYS A 273 19.25 18.39 -4.35
CA LYS A 273 18.80 18.51 -5.73
C LYS A 273 18.18 17.16 -6.12
N LEU A 274 16.95 17.20 -6.62
CA LEU A 274 16.30 16.02 -7.18
C LEU A 274 17.04 15.58 -8.44
N ASP A 275 17.18 14.27 -8.62
CA ASP A 275 17.92 13.66 -9.72
C ASP A 275 17.25 13.96 -11.08
N ASP A 276 18.03 14.49 -12.03
CA ASP A 276 17.51 14.89 -13.34
C ASP A 276 17.01 13.67 -14.13
N ASP A 277 17.63 12.50 -13.96
CA ASP A 277 17.20 11.26 -14.63
C ASP A 277 15.86 10.77 -14.10
N TYR A 278 15.62 10.91 -12.79
CA TYR A 278 14.33 10.61 -12.18
C TYR A 278 13.24 11.59 -12.66
N ILE A 279 13.54 12.90 -12.71
CA ILE A 279 12.62 13.90 -13.25
C ILE A 279 12.24 13.55 -14.70
N ASN A 280 13.23 13.20 -15.53
CA ASN A 280 13.02 12.85 -16.92
C ASN A 280 12.18 11.57 -17.07
N ALA A 281 12.42 10.55 -16.24
CA ALA A 281 11.62 9.32 -16.24
C ALA A 281 10.16 9.59 -15.89
N ILE A 282 9.89 10.37 -14.84
CA ILE A 282 8.53 10.77 -14.46
C ILE A 282 7.89 11.66 -15.54
N GLY A 283 8.65 12.59 -16.12
CA GLY A 283 8.21 13.41 -17.25
C GLY A 283 7.82 12.57 -18.47
N LYS A 284 8.59 11.53 -18.81
CA LYS A 284 8.27 10.59 -19.89
C LYS A 284 6.93 9.90 -19.63
N VAL A 285 6.69 9.41 -18.40
CA VAL A 285 5.41 8.79 -18.01
C VAL A 285 4.25 9.78 -18.11
N LEU A 286 4.42 10.99 -17.58
CA LEU A 286 3.38 12.04 -17.60
C LEU A 286 2.98 12.45 -19.01
N ASN A 287 3.92 12.36 -19.96
CA ASN A 287 3.76 12.80 -21.34
C ASN A 287 3.37 11.68 -22.31
N ASP A 288 3.38 10.43 -21.87
CA ASP A 288 3.00 9.27 -22.69
C ASP A 288 1.49 9.22 -22.90
N LYS A 289 1.07 9.43 -24.16
CA LYS A 289 -0.35 9.44 -24.55
C LYS A 289 -0.93 8.03 -24.72
N THR A 290 -0.10 7.00 -24.72
CA THR A 290 -0.52 5.60 -24.90
C THR A 290 -0.94 4.95 -23.58
N LEU A 291 -0.48 5.49 -22.45
CA LEU A 291 -0.78 4.94 -21.13
C LEU A 291 -2.18 5.32 -20.64
N ASP A 292 -2.78 4.39 -19.88
CA ASP A 292 -3.98 4.67 -19.12
C ASP A 292 -3.74 5.80 -18.11
N LYS A 293 -4.63 6.78 -18.07
CA LYS A 293 -4.53 7.94 -17.18
C LYS A 293 -4.59 7.53 -15.71
N ALA A 294 -5.35 6.49 -15.39
CA ALA A 294 -5.38 5.97 -14.02
C ALA A 294 -4.00 5.42 -13.60
N PHE A 295 -3.33 4.73 -14.52
CA PHE A 295 -1.97 4.21 -14.32
C PHE A 295 -0.93 5.33 -14.21
N ILE A 296 -0.97 6.37 -15.06
CA ILE A 296 -0.11 7.55 -14.91
C ILE A 296 -0.29 8.16 -13.51
N GLY A 297 -1.53 8.26 -13.02
CA GLY A 297 -1.82 8.72 -11.66
C GLY A 297 -1.15 7.88 -10.57
N GLU A 298 -1.09 6.55 -10.73
CA GLU A 298 -0.39 5.66 -9.78
C GLU A 298 1.13 5.80 -9.87
N MET A 299 1.69 6.00 -11.07
CA MET A 299 3.13 6.24 -11.26
C MET A 299 3.61 7.53 -10.59
N LEU A 300 2.74 8.54 -10.51
CA LEU A 300 3.01 9.79 -9.81
C LEU A 300 2.79 9.68 -8.29
N ALA A 301 2.14 8.63 -7.79
CA ALA A 301 1.91 8.49 -6.36
C ALA A 301 3.21 8.10 -5.64
N LEU A 302 3.74 9.01 -4.81
CA LEU A 302 4.88 8.70 -3.95
C LEU A 302 4.47 7.78 -2.80
N PRO A 303 5.39 6.94 -2.28
CA PRO A 303 5.19 6.13 -1.08
C PRO A 303 4.62 6.95 0.09
N SER A 304 3.73 6.32 0.86
CA SER A 304 3.17 6.94 2.06
C SER A 304 4.22 7.01 3.18
N GLU A 305 4.05 7.93 4.12
CA GLU A 305 4.95 8.07 5.26
C GLU A 305 5.02 6.79 6.12
N GLY A 306 3.90 6.08 6.22
CA GLY A 306 3.84 4.78 6.92
C GLY A 306 4.62 3.66 6.22
N ILE A 307 4.75 3.70 4.88
CA ILE A 307 5.62 2.78 4.13
C ILE A 307 7.09 3.19 4.32
N LEU A 308 7.40 4.48 4.15
CA LEU A 308 8.77 4.99 4.34
C LEU A 308 9.31 4.71 5.74
N GLY A 309 8.46 4.82 6.77
CA GLY A 309 8.82 4.45 8.14
C GLY A 309 9.11 2.96 8.34
N GLN A 310 8.61 2.04 7.50
CA GLN A 310 8.95 0.62 7.62
C GLN A 310 10.39 0.32 7.19
N GLU A 311 10.99 1.17 6.37
CA GLU A 311 12.35 1.03 5.86
C GLU A 311 13.40 1.71 6.75
N MET A 312 12.99 2.29 7.89
CA MET A 312 13.87 3.01 8.80
C MET A 312 13.75 2.51 10.24
N SER A 313 14.88 2.40 10.93
CA SER A 313 14.95 2.03 12.34
C SER A 313 16.05 2.83 13.06
N PRO A 314 15.71 3.76 13.98
CA PRO A 314 14.36 4.15 14.40
C PRO A 314 13.64 5.04 13.38
N ILE A 315 12.31 5.07 13.41
CA ILE A 315 11.47 5.90 12.55
C ILE A 315 11.61 7.38 12.93
N ASP A 316 12.20 8.18 12.04
CA ASP A 316 12.20 9.65 12.09
C ASP A 316 11.00 10.22 11.31
N VAL A 317 9.87 10.35 12.01
CA VAL A 317 8.60 10.81 11.44
C VAL A 317 8.72 12.21 10.84
N ASP A 318 9.34 13.14 11.58
CA ASP A 318 9.48 14.54 11.17
C ASP A 318 10.34 14.67 9.90
N ALA A 319 11.46 13.94 9.84
CA ALA A 319 12.34 13.97 8.69
C ALA A 319 11.70 13.31 7.46
N ILE A 320 10.99 12.19 7.62
CA ILE A 320 10.23 11.55 6.53
C ILE A 320 9.24 12.55 5.92
N HIS A 321 8.40 13.18 6.76
CA HIS A 321 7.40 14.12 6.29
C HIS A 321 8.04 15.27 5.48
N LYS A 322 9.08 15.87 6.05
CA LYS A 322 9.82 16.96 5.39
C LYS A 322 10.47 16.53 4.08
N ALA A 323 11.17 15.40 4.07
CA ALA A 323 11.86 14.88 2.88
C ALA A 323 10.86 14.54 1.77
N ARG A 324 9.75 13.87 2.11
CA ARG A 324 8.68 13.56 1.16
C ARG A 324 8.10 14.83 0.56
N LYS A 325 7.78 15.85 1.38
CA LYS A 325 7.26 17.14 0.90
C LYS A 325 8.24 17.83 -0.04
N MET A 326 9.54 17.83 0.27
CA MET A 326 10.58 18.38 -0.60
C MET A 326 10.67 17.66 -1.95
N VAL A 327 10.49 16.34 -1.99
CA VAL A 327 10.47 15.58 -3.26
C VAL A 327 9.22 15.94 -4.09
N VAL A 328 8.05 16.04 -3.45
CA VAL A 328 6.82 16.49 -4.15
C VAL A 328 7.01 17.88 -4.74
N GLN A 329 7.53 18.83 -3.94
CA GLN A 329 7.81 20.21 -4.38
C GLN A 329 8.85 20.26 -5.51
N GLY A 330 9.89 19.43 -5.44
CA GLY A 330 10.91 19.31 -6.48
C GLY A 330 10.33 18.84 -7.81
N LEU A 331 9.52 17.77 -7.79
CA LEU A 331 8.81 17.29 -8.98
C LEU A 331 7.80 18.33 -9.50
N ALA A 332 7.01 18.92 -8.61
CA ALA A 332 6.02 19.94 -8.97
C ALA A 332 6.67 21.12 -9.69
N THR A 333 7.78 21.63 -9.15
CA THR A 333 8.50 22.78 -9.71
C THR A 333 9.14 22.43 -11.05
N SER A 334 9.85 21.30 -11.14
CA SER A 334 10.55 20.87 -12.36
C SER A 334 9.60 20.53 -13.51
N LEU A 335 8.42 19.97 -13.20
CA LEU A 335 7.43 19.53 -14.19
C LEU A 335 6.21 20.46 -14.29
N LYS A 336 6.28 21.68 -13.74
CA LYS A 336 5.13 22.60 -13.61
C LYS A 336 4.35 22.78 -14.92
N SER A 337 5.06 23.04 -16.02
CA SER A 337 4.44 23.25 -17.33
C SER A 337 3.68 22.02 -17.83
N ASP A 338 4.26 20.83 -17.65
CA ASP A 338 3.61 19.58 -18.03
C ASP A 338 2.43 19.24 -17.14
N LEU A 339 2.56 19.45 -15.82
CA LEU A 339 1.47 19.25 -14.86
C LEU A 339 0.28 20.17 -15.16
N LEU A 340 0.51 21.46 -15.43
CA LEU A 340 -0.53 22.40 -15.83
C LEU A 340 -1.20 22.00 -17.15
N ARG A 341 -0.42 21.56 -18.14
CA ARG A 341 -0.96 21.08 -19.41
C ARG A 341 -1.83 19.84 -19.20
N VAL A 342 -1.35 18.84 -18.46
CA VAL A 342 -2.10 17.61 -18.17
C VAL A 342 -3.37 17.90 -17.37
N TYR A 343 -3.31 18.82 -16.40
CA TYR A 343 -4.49 19.29 -15.67
C TYR A 343 -5.53 19.85 -16.64
N LYS A 344 -5.14 20.79 -17.51
CA LYS A 344 -6.02 21.43 -18.50
C LYS A 344 -6.58 20.41 -19.50
N GLU A 345 -5.78 19.46 -19.98
CA GLU A 345 -6.22 18.37 -20.86
C GLU A 345 -7.25 17.44 -20.18
N CYS A 346 -7.09 17.17 -18.88
CA CYS A 346 -8.00 16.30 -18.14
C CYS A 346 -9.24 17.06 -17.62
N ASN A 347 -9.19 18.38 -17.55
CA ASN A 347 -10.30 19.23 -17.10
C ASN A 347 -11.27 19.52 -18.26
N THR A 348 -12.19 18.59 -18.49
CA THR A 348 -13.16 18.65 -19.58
C THR A 348 -14.53 19.15 -19.11
N ASN A 349 -15.27 19.85 -19.96
CA ASN A 349 -16.67 20.25 -19.74
C ASN A 349 -17.67 19.12 -20.06
N GLU A 350 -17.22 17.86 -20.10
CA GLU A 350 -18.10 16.72 -20.35
C GLU A 350 -19.04 16.48 -19.16
N VAL A 351 -20.27 16.04 -19.45
CA VAL A 351 -21.23 15.60 -18.42
C VAL A 351 -20.63 14.42 -17.65
N TYR A 352 -20.77 14.44 -16.33
CA TYR A 352 -20.28 13.36 -15.47
C TYR A 352 -20.80 11.99 -15.92
N ARG A 353 -19.88 11.03 -16.02
CA ARG A 353 -20.16 9.61 -16.28
C ARG A 353 -19.23 8.74 -15.44
N PHE A 354 -19.77 7.61 -15.01
CA PHE A 354 -18.99 6.54 -14.40
C PHE A 354 -18.53 5.57 -15.50
N SER A 355 -17.26 5.68 -15.89
CA SER A 355 -16.57 4.75 -16.79
C SER A 355 -15.09 4.70 -16.43
N PRO A 356 -14.36 3.60 -16.70
CA PRO A 356 -12.93 3.48 -16.40
C PRO A 356 -12.10 4.66 -16.95
N LEU A 357 -12.36 5.07 -18.20
CA LEU A 357 -11.66 6.20 -18.83
C LEU A 357 -11.93 7.54 -18.10
N ALA A 358 -13.19 7.80 -17.73
CA ALA A 358 -13.55 9.03 -17.01
C ALA A 358 -13.00 9.05 -15.58
N VAL A 359 -12.97 7.89 -14.91
CA VAL A 359 -12.35 7.72 -13.59
C VAL A 359 -10.85 7.98 -13.68
N GLY A 360 -10.15 7.38 -14.65
CA GLY A 360 -8.72 7.60 -14.85
C GLY A 360 -8.36 9.05 -15.16
N ARG A 361 -9.18 9.74 -15.96
CA ARG A 361 -9.02 11.18 -16.24
C ARG A 361 -9.14 12.02 -14.96
N ARG A 362 -10.19 11.82 -14.15
CA ARG A 362 -10.37 12.56 -12.88
C ARG A 362 -9.25 12.25 -11.90
N ARG A 363 -8.83 10.99 -11.82
CA ARG A 363 -7.72 10.57 -10.95
C ARG A 363 -6.43 11.30 -11.31
N LEU A 364 -6.06 11.31 -12.59
CA LEU A 364 -4.86 12.03 -13.05
C LEU A 364 -5.00 13.54 -12.83
N LYS A 365 -6.15 14.13 -13.18
CA LYS A 365 -6.45 15.56 -12.93
C LYS A 365 -6.22 15.95 -11.47
N ASN A 366 -6.75 15.16 -10.53
CA ASN A 366 -6.65 15.46 -9.10
C ASN A 366 -5.24 15.19 -8.56
N MET A 367 -4.54 14.16 -9.07
CA MET A 367 -3.14 13.91 -8.74
C MET A 367 -2.26 15.10 -9.13
N VAL A 368 -2.37 15.58 -10.37
CA VAL A 368 -1.54 16.73 -10.83
C VAL A 368 -1.94 18.04 -10.14
N LEU A 369 -3.22 18.23 -9.80
CA LEU A 369 -3.64 19.40 -9.00
C LEU A 369 -3.00 19.37 -7.61
N GLY A 370 -2.90 18.20 -6.96
CA GLY A 370 -2.22 18.05 -5.68
C GLY A 370 -0.74 18.47 -5.75
N TYR A 371 -0.03 18.03 -6.79
CA TYR A 371 1.36 18.49 -7.04
C TYR A 371 1.43 20.01 -7.25
N LEU A 372 0.52 20.58 -8.05
CA LEU A 372 0.50 22.03 -8.29
C LEU A 372 0.26 22.80 -6.99
N MET A 373 -0.63 22.33 -6.13
CA MET A 373 -0.94 22.95 -4.84
C MET A 373 0.26 23.01 -3.87
N GLU A 374 1.34 22.27 -4.10
CA GLU A 374 2.58 22.45 -3.35
C GLU A 374 3.41 23.68 -3.78
N ILE A 375 3.14 24.22 -4.96
CA ILE A 375 3.70 25.50 -5.43
C ILE A 375 2.82 26.66 -4.93
N ALA A 376 1.50 26.49 -4.98
CA ALA A 376 0.49 27.39 -4.44
C ALA A 376 0.62 28.88 -4.86
N ASP A 377 0.96 29.14 -6.13
CA ASP A 377 0.84 30.50 -6.66
C ASP A 377 -0.63 30.89 -6.92
N GLU A 378 -0.86 32.16 -7.24
CA GLU A 378 -2.21 32.70 -7.43
C GLU A 378 -3.00 31.98 -8.54
N GLU A 379 -2.36 31.58 -9.65
CA GLU A 379 -3.01 30.83 -10.73
C GLU A 379 -3.51 29.49 -10.19
N ILE A 380 -2.66 28.76 -9.47
CA ILE A 380 -2.95 27.42 -8.96
C ILE A 380 -4.02 27.46 -7.87
N LEU A 381 -3.94 28.40 -6.94
CA LEU A 381 -4.97 28.58 -5.90
C LEU A 381 -6.33 28.86 -6.51
N ASN A 382 -6.37 29.68 -7.57
CA ASN A 382 -7.59 29.94 -8.31
C ASN A 382 -8.11 28.69 -9.05
N LEU A 383 -7.24 27.86 -9.65
CA LEU A 383 -7.66 26.58 -10.26
C LEU A 383 -8.29 25.63 -9.24
N CYS A 384 -7.67 25.50 -8.05
CA CYS A 384 -8.20 24.66 -6.99
C CYS A 384 -9.57 25.16 -6.49
N SER A 385 -9.68 26.46 -6.23
CA SER A 385 -10.93 27.12 -5.85
C SER A 385 -12.03 26.94 -6.91
N GLN A 386 -11.71 27.16 -8.19
CA GLN A 386 -12.65 26.92 -9.29
C GLN A 386 -13.11 25.46 -9.35
N GLN A 387 -12.19 24.51 -9.18
CA GLN A 387 -12.57 23.10 -9.14
C GLN A 387 -13.50 22.80 -7.96
N TYR A 388 -13.25 23.33 -6.77
CA TYR A 388 -14.13 23.14 -5.62
C TYR A 388 -15.53 23.70 -5.86
N TYR A 389 -15.64 24.96 -6.26
CA TYR A 389 -16.94 25.63 -6.39
C TYR A 389 -17.75 25.16 -7.61
N PHE A 390 -17.09 24.72 -8.68
CA PHE A 390 -17.75 24.36 -9.94
C PHE A 390 -17.69 22.86 -10.27
N ALA A 391 -17.15 22.01 -9.39
CA ALA A 391 -17.20 20.57 -9.57
C ALA A 391 -18.66 20.08 -9.68
N THR A 392 -18.90 19.23 -10.67
CA THR A 392 -20.21 18.60 -10.91
C THR A 392 -20.30 17.20 -10.30
N ASN A 393 -19.28 16.79 -9.54
CA ASN A 393 -19.17 15.48 -8.95
C ASN A 393 -18.29 15.50 -7.69
N MET A 394 -18.60 14.60 -6.76
CA MET A 394 -17.91 14.51 -5.47
C MET A 394 -16.41 14.19 -5.59
N THR A 395 -15.96 13.48 -6.64
CA THR A 395 -14.53 13.13 -6.80
C THR A 395 -13.66 14.37 -6.98
N ASP A 396 -14.09 15.32 -7.81
CA ASP A 396 -13.34 16.56 -8.05
C ASP A 396 -13.53 17.57 -6.91
N GLU A 397 -14.75 17.65 -6.36
CA GLU A 397 -15.09 18.55 -5.24
C GLU A 397 -14.28 18.20 -3.98
N ILE A 398 -14.26 16.93 -3.58
CA ILE A 398 -13.55 16.50 -2.36
C ILE A 398 -12.04 16.60 -2.50
N ALA A 399 -11.50 16.40 -3.71
CA ALA A 399 -10.07 16.54 -3.96
C ALA A 399 -9.64 18.00 -3.75
N ALA A 400 -10.33 18.94 -4.40
CA ALA A 400 -10.05 20.37 -4.24
C ALA A 400 -10.31 20.85 -2.79
N PHE A 401 -11.39 20.38 -2.16
CA PHE A 401 -11.67 20.65 -0.75
C PHE A 401 -10.50 20.22 0.15
N THR A 402 -10.04 18.98 0.02
CA THR A 402 -8.91 18.46 0.81
C THR A 402 -7.65 19.30 0.65
N PHE A 403 -7.32 19.72 -0.59
CA PHE A 403 -6.17 20.57 -0.83
C PHE A 403 -6.32 21.96 -0.20
N MET A 404 -7.51 22.57 -0.26
CA MET A 404 -7.76 23.85 0.39
C MET A 404 -7.64 23.75 1.91
N VAL A 405 -8.20 22.69 2.52
CA VAL A 405 -8.13 22.43 3.96
C VAL A 405 -6.69 22.34 4.46
N ASP A 406 -5.81 21.71 3.69
CA ASP A 406 -4.41 21.56 4.07
C ASP A 406 -3.53 22.80 3.76
N SER A 407 -3.98 23.64 2.83
CA SER A 407 -3.22 24.83 2.38
C SER A 407 -3.38 26.06 3.29
N ASP A 408 -2.54 27.08 3.06
CA ASP A 408 -2.69 28.45 3.58
C ASP A 408 -3.58 29.34 2.70
N ALA A 409 -4.40 28.75 1.81
CA ALA A 409 -5.21 29.52 0.87
C ALA A 409 -6.19 30.46 1.58
N PRO A 410 -6.34 31.72 1.11
CA PRO A 410 -7.42 32.60 1.55
C PRO A 410 -8.78 31.92 1.29
N GLY A 411 -9.65 31.91 2.29
CA GLY A 411 -10.98 31.29 2.18
C GLY A 411 -11.07 29.82 2.62
N ARG A 412 -10.00 29.23 3.18
CA ARG A 412 -10.02 27.88 3.75
C ARG A 412 -11.20 27.65 4.71
N GLU A 413 -11.34 28.49 5.74
CA GLU A 413 -12.42 28.34 6.72
C GLU A 413 -13.80 28.45 6.06
N VAL A 414 -13.94 29.38 5.11
CA VAL A 414 -15.17 29.53 4.32
C VAL A 414 -15.46 28.27 3.51
N ALA A 415 -14.46 27.59 2.94
CA ALA A 415 -14.66 26.32 2.25
C ALA A 415 -15.04 25.18 3.19
N ILE A 416 -14.49 25.15 4.42
CA ILE A 416 -14.86 24.17 5.46
C ILE A 416 -16.33 24.34 5.85
N ASP A 417 -16.75 25.57 6.12
CA ASP A 417 -18.12 25.90 6.50
C ASP A 417 -19.07 25.64 5.32
N ASN A 418 -18.75 26.12 4.11
CA ASN A 418 -19.59 25.91 2.93
C ASN A 418 -19.76 24.44 2.57
N PHE A 419 -18.71 23.61 2.70
CA PHE A 419 -18.83 22.18 2.41
C PHE A 419 -19.75 21.50 3.42
N TYR A 420 -19.60 21.84 4.71
CA TYR A 420 -20.48 21.33 5.75
C TYR A 420 -21.93 21.78 5.51
N ASP A 421 -22.17 23.09 5.33
CA ASP A 421 -23.51 23.64 5.15
C ASP A 421 -24.26 23.01 3.97
N LYS A 422 -23.52 22.73 2.88
CA LYS A 422 -24.05 22.07 1.68
C LYS A 422 -24.40 20.60 1.90
N TRP A 423 -23.67 19.89 2.75
CA TRP A 423 -23.70 18.43 2.83
C TRP A 423 -24.10 17.87 4.21
N GLN A 424 -24.41 18.70 5.20
CA GLN A 424 -24.75 18.29 6.57
C GLN A 424 -25.88 17.26 6.66
N ASP A 425 -26.79 17.24 5.68
CA ASP A 425 -27.88 16.26 5.61
C ASP A 425 -27.48 14.89 5.00
N ASP A 426 -26.25 14.76 4.46
CA ASP A 426 -25.71 13.51 3.93
C ASP A 426 -24.59 12.98 4.84
N GLU A 427 -24.95 12.00 5.68
CA GLU A 427 -24.03 11.42 6.64
C GLU A 427 -22.71 10.98 5.98
N LEU A 428 -22.75 10.25 4.86
CA LEU A 428 -21.55 9.69 4.23
C LEU A 428 -20.64 10.76 3.64
N VAL A 429 -21.18 11.90 3.24
CA VAL A 429 -20.39 13.05 2.79
C VAL A 429 -19.75 13.77 3.98
N ILE A 430 -20.46 13.86 5.12
CA ILE A 430 -19.86 14.42 6.35
C ILE A 430 -18.71 13.56 6.89
N ASP A 431 -18.70 12.24 6.66
CA ASP A 431 -17.47 11.43 6.91
C ASP A 431 -16.27 11.98 6.13
N LYS A 432 -16.46 12.33 4.85
CA LYS A 432 -15.37 12.89 4.02
C LYS A 432 -14.91 14.26 4.53
N TRP A 433 -15.85 15.05 5.05
CA TRP A 433 -15.55 16.35 5.66
C TRP A 433 -14.70 16.21 6.93
N PHE A 434 -15.01 15.25 7.81
CA PHE A 434 -14.16 14.91 8.96
C PHE A 434 -12.78 14.40 8.51
N SER A 435 -12.74 13.48 7.55
CA SER A 435 -11.49 12.88 7.07
C SER A 435 -10.55 13.88 6.42
N ALA A 436 -11.05 14.81 5.61
CA ALA A 436 -10.22 15.83 4.97
C ALA A 436 -9.52 16.72 6.01
N GLN A 437 -10.21 17.07 7.10
CA GLN A 437 -9.63 17.83 8.20
C GLN A 437 -8.65 16.99 9.05
N ALA A 438 -8.96 15.71 9.28
CA ALA A 438 -8.10 14.78 10.00
C ALA A 438 -6.78 14.45 9.29
N LEU A 439 -6.76 14.55 7.96
CA LEU A 439 -5.56 14.36 7.13
C LEU A 439 -4.68 15.60 7.03
N SER A 440 -5.13 16.76 7.50
CA SER A 440 -4.34 17.98 7.38
C SER A 440 -3.03 17.87 8.17
N THR A 441 -1.93 18.28 7.56
CA THR A 441 -0.57 18.26 8.13
C THR A 441 -0.17 19.59 8.76
N ARG A 442 -1.14 20.48 8.93
CA ARG A 442 -0.95 21.78 9.55
C ARG A 442 -0.66 21.68 11.04
N SER A 443 0.08 22.65 11.57
CA SER A 443 0.53 22.64 12.97
C SER A 443 -0.63 22.70 13.97
N GLU A 444 -1.76 23.31 13.63
CA GLU A 444 -2.94 23.40 14.49
C GLU A 444 -3.90 22.20 14.40
N VAL A 445 -3.59 21.16 13.60
CA VAL A 445 -4.57 20.12 13.28
C VAL A 445 -5.12 19.43 14.53
N ILE A 446 -4.28 19.11 15.53
CA ILE A 446 -4.73 18.42 16.75
C ILE A 446 -5.78 19.24 17.53
N ASP A 447 -5.67 20.57 17.54
CA ASP A 447 -6.65 21.44 18.18
C ASP A 447 -7.98 21.38 17.42
N ARG A 448 -7.92 21.33 16.09
CA ARG A 448 -9.11 21.12 15.25
C ARG A 448 -9.73 19.75 15.48
N ILE A 449 -8.94 18.68 15.62
CA ILE A 449 -9.46 17.34 15.92
C ILE A 449 -10.18 17.31 17.27
N GLU A 450 -9.64 17.96 18.30
CA GLU A 450 -10.32 18.06 19.61
C GLU A 450 -11.64 18.83 19.54
N VAL A 451 -11.77 19.81 18.65
CA VAL A 451 -13.04 20.50 18.36
C VAL A 451 -14.00 19.56 17.60
N LEU A 452 -13.53 18.90 16.55
CA LEU A 452 -14.33 17.98 15.73
C LEU A 452 -14.84 16.77 16.52
N ASN A 453 -14.07 16.29 17.51
CA ASN A 453 -14.46 15.19 18.40
C ASN A 453 -15.63 15.58 19.35
N LYS A 454 -16.02 16.85 19.36
CA LYS A 454 -17.17 17.40 20.11
C LYS A 454 -18.22 18.01 19.19
N HIS A 455 -18.06 17.85 17.89
CA HIS A 455 -18.97 18.39 16.89
C HIS A 455 -20.35 17.71 17.02
N ALA A 456 -21.43 18.43 16.70
CA ALA A 456 -22.80 17.91 16.84
C ALA A 456 -23.04 16.63 16.02
N ASP A 457 -22.42 16.54 14.84
CA ASP A 457 -22.49 15.37 13.95
C ASP A 457 -21.43 14.29 14.24
N PHE A 458 -20.69 14.40 15.35
CA PHE A 458 -19.77 13.36 15.77
C PHE A 458 -20.36 12.55 16.93
N ASP A 459 -20.54 11.24 16.71
CA ASP A 459 -20.97 10.29 17.75
C ASP A 459 -20.07 9.04 17.73
N LEU A 460 -19.48 8.72 18.88
CA LEU A 460 -18.66 7.50 19.08
C LEU A 460 -19.44 6.20 18.86
N LYS A 461 -20.78 6.23 18.98
CA LYS A 461 -21.64 5.08 18.71
C LYS A 461 -21.78 4.79 17.22
N THR A 462 -21.41 5.72 16.35
CA THR A 462 -21.47 5.57 14.90
C THR A 462 -20.10 5.13 14.35
N PRO A 463 -19.92 3.86 13.97
CA PRO A 463 -18.62 3.33 13.52
C PRO A 463 -17.95 4.15 12.42
N ASN A 464 -18.74 4.67 11.48
CA ASN A 464 -18.19 5.43 10.37
C ASN A 464 -17.64 6.80 10.83
N ARG A 465 -18.29 7.48 11.80
CA ARG A 465 -17.76 8.71 12.42
C ARG A 465 -16.43 8.47 13.12
N VAL A 466 -16.35 7.41 13.92
CA VAL A 466 -15.10 7.02 14.59
C VAL A 466 -13.99 6.78 13.55
N ARG A 467 -14.31 6.08 12.46
CA ARG A 467 -13.33 5.82 11.40
C ARG A 467 -12.91 7.10 10.68
N SER A 468 -13.85 7.97 10.35
CA SER A 468 -13.61 9.13 9.51
C SER A 468 -12.85 10.26 10.21
N LEU A 469 -12.93 10.36 11.55
CA LEU A 469 -12.14 11.30 12.34
C LEU A 469 -10.95 10.62 13.05
N ILE A 470 -11.23 9.70 13.98
CA ILE A 470 -10.21 9.16 14.89
C ILE A 470 -9.28 8.20 14.15
N SER A 471 -9.82 7.22 13.41
CA SER A 471 -8.96 6.25 12.71
C SER A 471 -8.13 6.91 11.60
N VAL A 472 -8.70 7.90 10.89
CA VAL A 472 -7.95 8.67 9.88
C VAL A 472 -6.82 9.46 10.51
N PHE A 473 -7.09 10.23 11.58
CA PHE A 473 -6.04 11.00 12.25
C PHE A 473 -4.92 10.09 12.79
N CYS A 474 -5.28 9.08 13.59
CA CYS A 474 -4.28 8.23 14.25
C CYS A 474 -3.59 7.22 13.32
N GLY A 475 -4.25 6.81 12.24
CA GLY A 475 -3.71 5.79 11.33
C GLY A 475 -2.98 6.36 10.11
N LEU A 476 -3.42 7.51 9.59
CA LEU A 476 -2.93 8.04 8.31
C LEU A 476 -2.10 9.32 8.46
N ASN A 477 -2.37 10.16 9.46
CA ASN A 477 -1.65 11.41 9.67
C ASN A 477 -0.42 11.22 10.58
N GLN A 478 0.62 10.59 10.02
CA GLN A 478 1.80 10.13 10.78
C GLN A 478 2.51 11.30 11.48
N VAL A 479 2.77 12.40 10.78
CA VAL A 479 3.46 13.57 11.34
C VAL A 479 2.72 14.19 12.53
N SER A 480 1.40 14.31 12.47
CA SER A 480 0.61 14.96 13.52
C SER A 480 0.21 14.01 14.65
N PHE A 481 -0.04 12.72 14.36
CA PHE A 481 -0.34 11.73 15.38
C PHE A 481 0.88 11.45 16.27
N HIS A 482 2.06 11.31 15.66
CA HIS A 482 3.32 11.11 16.35
C HIS A 482 4.03 12.44 16.67
N ASP A 483 3.28 13.53 16.86
CA ASP A 483 3.87 14.81 17.28
C ASP A 483 4.61 14.66 18.63
N LYS A 484 5.68 15.45 18.79
CA LYS A 484 6.57 15.39 19.96
C LYS A 484 5.90 15.76 21.27
N SER A 485 4.76 16.44 21.23
CA SER A 485 3.96 16.73 22.42
C SER A 485 3.28 15.51 23.02
N GLY A 486 3.12 14.42 22.28
CA GLY A 486 2.40 13.22 22.73
C GLY A 486 0.87 13.35 22.74
N ARG A 487 0.31 14.52 22.38
CA ARG A 487 -1.14 14.79 22.40
C ARG A 487 -1.94 13.82 21.52
N GLY A 488 -1.37 13.34 20.42
CA GLY A 488 -2.01 12.33 19.58
C GLY A 488 -2.24 11.00 20.32
N TYR A 489 -1.29 10.57 21.14
CA TYR A 489 -1.41 9.35 21.95
C TYR A 489 -2.43 9.51 23.07
N GLU A 490 -2.44 10.66 23.74
CA GLU A 490 -3.43 10.99 24.78
C GLU A 490 -4.86 11.03 24.21
N PHE A 491 -5.03 11.64 23.04
CA PHE A 491 -6.29 11.67 22.31
C PHE A 491 -6.77 10.24 21.98
N LEU A 492 -5.89 9.39 21.47
CA LEU A 492 -6.22 8.01 21.11
C LEU A 492 -6.61 7.18 22.35
N ALA A 493 -5.85 7.25 23.45
CA ALA A 493 -6.17 6.50 24.66
C ALA A 493 -7.52 6.89 25.25
N ARG A 494 -7.84 8.18 25.31
CA ARG A 494 -9.13 8.67 25.81
C ARG A 494 -10.29 8.07 25.01
N ASN A 495 -10.19 8.11 23.67
CA ASN A 495 -11.22 7.59 22.79
C ASN A 495 -11.31 6.06 22.82
N ILE A 496 -10.18 5.33 22.94
CA ILE A 496 -10.21 3.88 23.13
C ILE A 496 -10.96 3.53 24.41
N LYS A 497 -10.66 4.21 25.52
CA LYS A 497 -11.29 3.93 26.82
C LYS A 497 -12.79 4.16 26.81
N GLU A 498 -13.24 5.22 26.13
CA GLU A 498 -14.67 5.53 25.98
C GLU A 498 -15.37 4.59 24.99
N LEU A 499 -14.69 4.20 23.91
CA LEU A 499 -15.25 3.34 22.88
C LEU A 499 -15.27 1.87 23.28
N ASP A 500 -14.33 1.39 24.09
CA ASP A 500 -14.20 -0.04 24.43
C ASP A 500 -15.49 -0.66 25.00
N PRO A 501 -16.21 -0.01 25.95
CA PRO A 501 -17.50 -0.53 26.44
C PRO A 501 -18.63 -0.50 25.39
N ILE A 502 -18.52 0.35 24.36
CA ILE A 502 -19.55 0.57 23.33
C ILE A 502 -19.33 -0.37 22.15
N ASN A 503 -18.10 -0.43 21.65
CA ASN A 503 -17.67 -1.20 20.50
C ASN A 503 -16.21 -1.68 20.68
N PRO A 504 -16.01 -2.79 21.42
CA PRO A 504 -14.69 -3.38 21.67
C PRO A 504 -13.85 -3.64 20.41
N GLN A 505 -14.52 -3.97 19.30
CA GLN A 505 -13.83 -4.35 18.06
C GLN A 505 -13.16 -3.14 17.40
N ILE A 506 -13.85 -2.00 17.35
CA ILE A 506 -13.25 -0.77 16.80
C ILE A 506 -12.19 -0.23 17.75
N ALA A 507 -12.42 -0.28 19.06
CA ALA A 507 -11.43 0.11 20.06
C ALA A 507 -10.14 -0.71 19.94
N ALA A 508 -10.23 -2.02 19.73
CA ALA A 508 -9.07 -2.88 19.49
C ALA A 508 -8.36 -2.56 18.17
N GLY A 509 -9.11 -2.21 17.12
CA GLY A 509 -8.54 -1.73 15.86
C GLY A 509 -7.75 -0.42 16.01
N LEU A 510 -8.24 0.50 16.84
CA LEU A 510 -7.55 1.75 17.19
C LEU A 510 -6.29 1.50 18.02
N ALA A 511 -6.32 0.56 18.98
CA ALA A 511 -5.16 0.19 19.78
C ALA A 511 -3.97 -0.32 18.93
N LYS A 512 -4.25 -0.87 17.73
CA LYS A 512 -3.20 -1.33 16.80
C LYS A 512 -2.19 -0.24 16.41
N GLN A 513 -2.58 1.04 16.44
CA GLN A 513 -1.69 2.16 16.09
C GLN A 513 -0.53 2.36 17.08
N LEU A 514 -0.65 1.82 18.30
CA LEU A 514 0.38 1.93 19.33
C LEU A 514 1.32 0.71 19.40
N THR A 515 1.04 -0.35 18.63
CA THR A 515 1.70 -1.66 18.82
C THR A 515 3.13 -1.69 18.28
N ARG A 516 3.45 -0.81 17.34
CA ARG A 516 4.79 -0.69 16.72
C ARG A 516 5.73 0.27 17.45
N TRP A 517 5.47 0.55 18.73
CA TRP A 517 6.24 1.53 19.52
C TRP A 517 7.76 1.30 19.43
N LYS A 518 8.23 0.04 19.46
CA LYS A 518 9.66 -0.35 19.35
C LYS A 518 10.38 0.22 18.13
N ALA A 519 9.66 0.58 17.06
CA ALA A 519 10.24 1.13 15.84
C ALA A 519 10.57 2.63 15.94
N PHE A 520 9.98 3.37 16.88
CA PHE A 520 10.14 4.83 16.97
C PHE A 520 11.36 5.24 17.82
N ASP A 521 11.67 6.53 17.88
CA ASP A 521 12.68 7.06 18.79
C ASP A 521 12.29 6.87 20.28
N ALA A 522 13.28 7.02 21.17
CA ALA A 522 13.13 6.73 22.59
C ALA A 522 12.05 7.57 23.30
N ASP A 523 11.85 8.83 22.89
CA ASP A 523 10.85 9.70 23.51
C ASP A 523 9.44 9.25 23.11
N ARG A 524 9.22 8.96 21.83
CA ARG A 524 7.96 8.40 21.33
C ARG A 524 7.67 7.01 21.91
N GLN A 525 8.69 6.14 22.00
CA GLN A 525 8.57 4.84 22.66
C GLN A 525 8.01 4.96 24.08
N LYS A 526 8.61 5.84 24.89
CA LYS A 526 8.19 6.06 26.28
C LYS A 526 6.73 6.51 26.36
N MET A 527 6.32 7.45 25.50
CA MET A 527 4.94 7.95 25.47
C MET A 527 3.94 6.87 25.04
N MET A 528 4.25 6.12 23.97
CA MET A 528 3.38 5.04 23.47
C MET A 528 3.24 3.90 24.49
N VAL A 529 4.33 3.49 25.13
CA VAL A 529 4.31 2.46 26.18
C VAL A 529 3.48 2.94 27.37
N SER A 530 3.69 4.16 27.85
CA SER A 530 2.88 4.74 28.94
C SER A 530 1.39 4.78 28.57
N THR A 531 1.08 5.04 27.30
CA THR A 531 -0.30 5.05 26.78
C THR A 531 -0.91 3.65 26.77
N LEU A 532 -0.16 2.63 26.31
CA LEU A 532 -0.59 1.23 26.35
C LEU A 532 -0.82 0.75 27.78
N GLU A 533 0.09 1.05 28.71
CA GLU A 533 -0.06 0.72 30.13
C GLU A 533 -1.27 1.40 30.76
N ASP A 534 -1.57 2.64 30.37
CA ASP A 534 -2.73 3.39 30.84
C ASP A 534 -4.05 2.78 30.33
N ILE A 535 -4.11 2.33 29.07
CA ILE A 535 -5.26 1.58 28.53
C ILE A 535 -5.43 0.25 29.26
N LEU A 536 -4.33 -0.48 29.51
CA LEU A 536 -4.38 -1.78 30.17
C LEU A 536 -4.94 -1.73 31.60
N LYS A 537 -4.79 -0.59 32.27
CA LYS A 537 -5.31 -0.34 33.64
C LYS A 537 -6.80 -0.02 33.69
N GLN A 538 -7.49 0.07 32.56
CA GLN A 538 -8.93 0.35 32.54
C GLN A 538 -9.72 -0.78 33.20
N ASP A 539 -10.55 -0.41 34.19
CA ASP A 539 -11.50 -1.33 34.78
C ASP A 539 -12.54 -1.78 33.74
N GLY A 540 -12.73 -3.10 33.61
CA GLY A 540 -13.67 -3.67 32.67
C GLY A 540 -13.18 -3.73 31.22
N LEU A 541 -11.87 -3.59 30.98
CA LEU A 541 -11.27 -3.69 29.64
C LEU A 541 -11.73 -4.95 28.91
N SER A 542 -12.21 -4.78 27.68
CA SER A 542 -12.68 -5.89 26.86
C SER A 542 -11.55 -6.86 26.52
N LYS A 543 -11.92 -8.12 26.24
CA LYS A 543 -10.97 -9.13 25.76
C LYS A 543 -10.31 -8.72 24.43
N HIS A 544 -11.02 -7.96 23.59
CA HIS A 544 -10.50 -7.48 22.31
C HIS A 544 -9.33 -6.53 22.51
N VAL A 545 -9.50 -5.48 23.30
CA VAL A 545 -8.43 -4.50 23.56
C VAL A 545 -7.35 -5.11 24.42
N TYR A 546 -7.72 -5.91 25.43
CA TYR A 546 -6.75 -6.63 26.27
C TYR A 546 -5.78 -7.45 25.44
N GLU A 547 -6.26 -8.28 24.50
CA GLU A 547 -5.38 -9.13 23.68
C GLU A 547 -4.36 -8.29 22.88
N ILE A 548 -4.78 -7.19 22.27
CA ILE A 548 -3.90 -6.33 21.48
C ILE A 548 -2.88 -5.61 22.38
N VAL A 549 -3.33 -4.99 23.46
CA VAL A 549 -2.47 -4.20 24.35
C VAL A 549 -1.49 -5.08 25.12
N SER A 550 -1.96 -6.20 25.68
CA SER A 550 -1.11 -7.09 26.48
C SER A 550 -0.01 -7.74 25.65
N LYS A 551 -0.32 -8.18 24.42
CA LYS A 551 0.69 -8.75 23.51
C LYS A 551 1.70 -7.72 23.03
N SER A 552 1.32 -6.46 22.94
CA SER A 552 2.18 -5.38 22.44
C SER A 552 3.19 -4.88 23.47
N LEU A 553 2.94 -5.10 24.76
CA LEU A 553 3.84 -4.72 25.86
C LEU A 553 4.94 -5.77 26.13
N ILE A 554 4.93 -6.89 25.40
CA ILE A 554 5.98 -7.94 25.40
C ILE A 554 6.96 -7.63 24.27
#